data_AF-S9RFQ1-F1
#
_entry.id   AF-S9RFQ1-F1
#
_cell.length_a   1.000
_cell.length_b   1.000
_cell.length_c   1.000
_cell.angle_alpha   90.00
_cell.angle_beta   90.00
_cell.angle_gamma   90.00
#
_symmetry.space_group_name_H-M   'P 1'
#
loop_
_entity.id
_entity.type
_entity.pdbx_description
1 polymer ?
#
loop_
_entity_poly.entity_id
_entity_poly.type
_entity_poly.pdbx_seq_one_letter_code
_entity_poly.pdbx_strand_id
1 'polypeptide(L)'
;MVILKLYQSDYSKDLVIFETLEEGKAFVAQIPGYTLENEDGFEVEYFNPKHLPDYMEIVFNGNIVPLSRFSFEPEENVEIIWKEISNLSVKNDKVVEGATKVDAYVVNNDEVKAYIEAREANFRKAKDFLEGSGYEVDRSFFGSEDGEAILYRIRGTEDWHFLCQLDPSFLEIEDVEGYIKEAMEEMQ
;
A
#
# COMPACT_ATOMS: atom_id res chain seq x y z
N MET A 1 3.50 9.36 -15.77
CA MET A 1 2.10 9.79 -15.95
C MET A 1 1.44 9.84 -14.59
N VAL A 2 0.48 10.75 -14.40
CA VAL A 2 -0.23 10.92 -13.14
C VAL A 2 -1.74 10.93 -13.38
N ILE A 3 -2.48 10.23 -12.53
CA ILE A 3 -3.94 10.25 -12.52
C ILE A 3 -4.38 11.30 -11.50
N LEU A 4 -5.27 12.19 -11.92
CA LEU A 4 -6.04 13.03 -11.03
C LEU A 4 -7.21 12.21 -10.47
N LYS A 5 -7.18 11.96 -9.16
CA LYS A 5 -8.31 11.39 -8.43
C LYS A 5 -8.98 12.47 -7.60
N LEU A 6 -10.30 12.53 -7.70
CA LEU A 6 -11.15 13.32 -6.81
C LEU A 6 -11.63 12.44 -5.66
N TYR A 7 -11.60 12.98 -4.45
CA TYR A 7 -12.04 12.29 -3.24
C TYR A 7 -12.92 13.21 -2.39
N GLN A 8 -14.06 12.71 -1.94
CA GLN A 8 -14.94 13.42 -1.03
C GLN A 8 -15.72 12.39 -0.20
N SER A 9 -15.48 12.33 1.10
CA SER A 9 -16.10 11.36 2.00
C SER A 9 -15.91 9.91 1.52
N ASP A 10 -16.97 9.17 1.17
CA ASP A 10 -16.91 7.81 0.62
C ASP A 10 -16.90 7.76 -0.91
N TYR A 11 -17.15 8.90 -1.55
CA TYR A 11 -17.10 9.04 -3.00
C TYR A 11 -15.67 9.28 -3.47
N SER A 12 -15.26 8.52 -4.48
CA SER A 12 -13.98 8.77 -5.14
C SER A 12 -14.01 8.41 -6.62
N LYS A 13 -13.32 9.21 -7.43
CA LYS A 13 -13.33 9.08 -8.89
C LYS A 13 -11.96 9.40 -9.48
N ASP A 14 -11.36 8.44 -10.17
CA ASP A 14 -10.25 8.71 -11.08
C ASP A 14 -10.82 9.47 -12.29
N LEU A 15 -10.40 10.72 -12.48
CA LEU A 15 -11.02 11.64 -13.43
C LEU A 15 -10.32 11.64 -14.80
N VAL A 16 -9.01 11.93 -14.81
CA VAL A 16 -8.19 12.09 -16.01
C VAL A 16 -6.73 11.74 -15.71
N ILE A 17 -5.95 11.49 -16.76
CA ILE A 17 -4.52 11.21 -16.69
C ILE A 17 -3.73 12.29 -17.43
N PHE A 18 -2.56 12.64 -16.91
CA PHE A 18 -1.61 13.59 -17.48
C PHE A 18 -0.24 12.95 -17.66
N GLU A 19 0.57 13.49 -18.59
CA GLU A 19 1.94 13.02 -18.75
C GLU A 19 2.80 13.44 -17.55
N THR A 20 2.63 14.69 -17.08
CA THR A 20 3.36 15.25 -15.94
C THR A 20 2.43 15.85 -14.88
N LEU A 21 2.95 16.04 -13.66
CA LEU A 21 2.22 16.68 -12.57
C LEU A 21 1.93 18.15 -12.87
N GLU A 22 2.83 18.84 -13.56
CA GLU A 22 2.66 20.25 -13.93
C GLU A 22 1.47 20.46 -14.87
N GLU A 23 1.24 19.54 -15.82
CA GLU A 23 0.05 19.54 -16.65
C GLU A 23 -1.22 19.37 -15.81
N GLY A 24 -1.19 18.44 -14.86
CA GLY A 24 -2.28 18.22 -13.90
C GLY A 24 -2.57 19.47 -13.06
N LYS A 25 -1.53 20.11 -12.52
CA LYS A 25 -1.66 21.36 -11.75
C LYS A 25 -2.23 22.50 -12.59
N ALA A 26 -1.82 22.62 -13.85
CA ALA A 26 -2.40 23.59 -14.79
C ALA A 26 -3.87 23.30 -15.13
N PHE A 27 -4.28 22.03 -15.13
CA PHE A 27 -5.67 21.62 -15.29
C PHE A 27 -6.52 22.01 -14.07
N VAL A 28 -6.13 21.63 -12.86
CA VAL A 28 -6.94 21.88 -11.65
C VAL A 28 -6.98 23.35 -11.25
N ALA A 29 -5.97 24.14 -11.62
CA ALA A 29 -5.98 25.59 -11.43
C ALA A 29 -7.13 26.31 -12.18
N GLN A 30 -7.78 25.65 -13.14
CA GLN A 30 -8.97 26.17 -13.83
C GLN A 30 -10.27 25.90 -13.05
N ILE A 31 -10.24 25.07 -12.01
CA ILE A 31 -11.41 24.71 -11.20
C ILE A 31 -11.72 25.86 -10.22
N PRO A 32 -12.93 26.45 -10.26
CA PRO A 32 -13.35 27.45 -9.29
C PRO A 32 -13.26 26.93 -7.86
N GLY A 33 -12.64 27.73 -6.99
CA GLY A 33 -12.45 27.37 -5.59
C GLY A 33 -11.32 26.37 -5.34
N TYR A 34 -10.47 26.11 -6.33
CA TYR A 34 -9.21 25.38 -6.16
C TYR A 34 -8.27 26.10 -5.19
N THR A 35 -7.69 25.31 -4.28
CA THR A 35 -6.74 25.74 -3.25
C THR A 35 -5.63 24.69 -3.13
N LEU A 36 -4.41 25.18 -2.97
CA LEU A 36 -3.24 24.42 -2.52
C LEU A 36 -2.68 25.14 -1.30
N GLU A 37 -2.68 24.48 -0.14
CA GLU A 37 -2.19 25.06 1.10
C GLU A 37 -1.36 24.07 1.91
N ASN A 38 -0.68 24.56 2.95
CA ASN A 38 0.12 23.73 3.85
C ASN A 38 -0.62 23.57 5.18
N GLU A 39 -0.98 22.33 5.52
CA GLU A 39 -1.59 21.95 6.80
C GLU A 39 -0.64 21.01 7.54
N ASP A 40 -0.23 21.37 8.77
CA ASP A 40 0.66 20.56 9.61
C ASP A 40 1.95 20.06 8.94
N GLY A 41 2.45 20.81 7.95
CA GLY A 41 3.66 20.49 7.20
C GLY A 41 3.44 19.62 5.96
N PHE A 42 2.18 19.36 5.60
CA PHE A 42 1.78 18.64 4.39
C PHE A 42 1.05 19.56 3.41
N GLU A 43 1.34 19.40 2.12
CA GLU A 43 0.56 20.07 1.07
C GLU A 43 -0.80 19.39 0.93
N VAL A 44 -1.87 20.16 1.10
CA VAL A 44 -3.25 19.73 0.90
C VAL A 44 -3.80 20.48 -0.31
N GLU A 45 -4.33 19.73 -1.26
CA GLU A 45 -4.84 20.23 -2.53
C GLU A 45 -6.31 19.85 -2.68
N TYR A 46 -7.18 20.83 -2.92
CA TYR A 46 -8.63 20.60 -2.97
C TYR A 46 -9.35 21.70 -3.75
N PHE A 47 -10.65 21.53 -3.99
CA PHE A 47 -11.52 22.63 -4.37
C PHE A 47 -12.84 22.61 -3.60
N ASN A 48 -13.46 23.78 -3.41
CA ASN A 48 -14.75 23.89 -2.77
C ASN A 48 -15.91 23.84 -3.79
N PRO A 49 -16.81 22.83 -3.75
CA PRO A 49 -17.92 22.70 -4.71
C PRO A 49 -18.91 23.87 -4.71
N LYS A 50 -19.00 24.68 -3.65
CA LYS A 50 -19.88 25.87 -3.62
C LYS A 50 -19.50 26.90 -4.68
N HIS A 51 -18.23 26.93 -5.08
CA HIS A 51 -17.74 27.85 -6.10
C HIS A 51 -17.93 27.31 -7.53
N LEU A 52 -18.30 26.03 -7.68
CA LEU A 52 -18.59 25.46 -8.98
C LEU A 52 -19.96 25.93 -9.51
N PRO A 53 -20.07 26.19 -10.82
CA PRO A 53 -21.36 26.37 -11.47
C PRO A 53 -22.13 25.04 -11.56
N ASP A 54 -23.42 25.14 -11.92
CA ASP A 54 -24.27 23.99 -12.23
C ASP A 54 -23.62 23.06 -13.27
N TYR A 55 -22.92 23.63 -14.24
CA TYR A 55 -22.14 22.91 -15.25
C TYR A 55 -20.97 23.78 -15.73
N MET A 56 -19.82 23.17 -15.95
CA MET A 56 -18.69 23.76 -16.66
C MET A 56 -17.91 22.73 -17.47
N GLU A 57 -17.12 23.25 -18.40
CA GLU A 57 -16.20 22.48 -19.23
C GLU A 57 -14.80 23.01 -18.99
N ILE A 58 -13.86 22.11 -18.71
CA ILE A 58 -12.43 22.42 -18.73
C ILE A 58 -11.91 21.92 -20.07
N VAL A 59 -11.43 22.86 -20.89
CA VAL A 59 -10.83 22.55 -22.18
C VAL A 59 -9.32 22.42 -22.00
N PHE A 60 -8.78 21.21 -22.16
CA PHE A 60 -7.36 20.94 -21.99
C PHE A 60 -6.82 20.10 -23.15
N ASN A 61 -5.80 20.62 -23.83
CA ASN A 61 -5.21 20.00 -25.03
C ASN A 61 -6.28 19.60 -26.09
N GLY A 62 -7.30 20.43 -26.27
CA GLY A 62 -8.42 20.19 -27.21
C GLY A 62 -9.47 19.16 -26.73
N ASN A 63 -9.26 18.53 -25.57
CA ASN A 63 -10.25 17.65 -24.95
C ASN A 63 -11.15 18.46 -24.00
N ILE A 64 -12.40 18.02 -23.84
CA ILE A 64 -13.40 18.67 -22.99
C ILE A 64 -13.68 17.76 -21.80
N VAL A 65 -13.44 18.26 -20.59
CA VAL A 65 -13.76 17.55 -19.34
C VAL A 65 -14.94 18.25 -18.67
N PRO A 66 -16.11 17.60 -18.57
CA PRO A 66 -17.26 18.17 -17.90
C PRO A 66 -17.14 18.07 -16.38
N LEU A 67 -17.50 19.15 -15.69
CA LEU A 67 -17.66 19.21 -14.24
C LEU A 67 -19.01 19.84 -13.89
N SER A 68 -19.59 19.41 -12.77
CA SER A 68 -20.85 19.95 -12.27
C SER A 68 -20.82 19.94 -10.74
N ARG A 69 -21.27 21.05 -10.12
CA ARG A 69 -21.44 21.11 -8.67
C ARG A 69 -22.35 20.02 -8.11
N PHE A 70 -23.28 19.49 -8.91
CA PHE A 70 -24.20 18.42 -8.50
C PHE A 70 -23.53 17.05 -8.37
N SER A 71 -22.24 16.96 -8.69
CA SER A 71 -21.46 15.73 -8.53
C SER A 71 -20.90 15.58 -7.11
N PHE A 72 -21.05 16.59 -6.25
CA PHE A 72 -20.36 16.70 -4.97
C PHE A 72 -21.29 17.21 -3.88
N GLU A 73 -20.98 16.86 -2.63
CA GLU A 73 -21.59 17.47 -1.46
C GLU A 73 -21.13 18.93 -1.33
N PRO A 74 -22.06 19.89 -1.16
CA PRO A 74 -21.72 21.31 -1.21
C PRO A 74 -20.98 21.80 0.04
N GLU A 75 -21.12 21.13 1.18
CA GLU A 75 -20.57 21.59 2.46
C GLU A 75 -19.16 21.08 2.76
N GLU A 76 -18.64 20.18 1.94
CA GLU A 76 -17.31 19.58 2.10
C GLU A 76 -16.40 19.92 0.92
N ASN A 77 -15.10 20.00 1.15
CA ASN A 77 -14.13 20.14 0.07
C ASN A 77 -14.00 18.82 -0.71
N VAL A 78 -13.65 18.93 -1.99
CA VAL A 78 -13.24 17.79 -2.80
C VAL A 78 -11.74 17.77 -2.86
N GLU A 79 -11.14 16.77 -2.24
CA GLU A 79 -9.69 16.55 -2.22
C GLU A 79 -9.19 16.12 -3.60
N ILE A 80 -8.03 16.65 -3.97
CA ILE A 80 -7.28 16.30 -5.17
C ILE A 80 -6.14 15.39 -4.75
N ILE A 81 -6.18 14.16 -5.25
CA ILE A 81 -5.14 13.15 -5.01
C ILE A 81 -4.44 12.86 -6.32
N TRP A 82 -3.13 13.10 -6.37
CA TRP A 82 -2.28 12.72 -7.50
C TRP A 82 -1.77 11.30 -7.31
N LYS A 83 -2.09 10.42 -8.26
CA LYS A 83 -1.60 9.03 -8.27
C LYS A 83 -0.65 8.82 -9.43
N GLU A 84 0.60 8.48 -9.13
CA GLU A 84 1.54 8.06 -10.16
C GLU A 84 1.13 6.71 -10.75
N ILE A 85 1.22 6.59 -12.08
CA ILE A 85 0.96 5.34 -12.78
C ILE A 85 2.06 5.07 -13.81
N SER A 86 2.54 3.82 -13.79
CA SER A 86 3.56 3.33 -14.73
C SER A 86 2.97 3.14 -16.14
N ASN A 87 3.67 3.65 -17.16
CA ASN A 87 3.30 3.48 -18.56
C ASN A 87 4.08 2.33 -19.21
N LEU A 88 3.47 1.14 -19.25
CA LEU A 88 4.09 -0.07 -19.83
C LEU A 88 4.19 -0.07 -21.36
N SER A 89 3.61 0.93 -22.05
CA SER A 89 3.82 1.09 -23.49
C SER A 89 5.18 1.69 -23.81
N VAL A 90 5.83 2.32 -22.84
CA VAL A 90 7.20 2.86 -22.96
C VAL A 90 8.17 1.85 -22.38
N LYS A 91 9.06 1.33 -23.23
CA LYS A 91 10.08 0.39 -22.80
C LYS A 91 11.16 1.12 -21.98
N ASN A 92 11.35 0.70 -20.72
CA ASN A 92 12.38 1.23 -19.82
C ASN A 92 13.29 0.13 -19.20
N ASP A 93 13.00 -1.15 -19.45
CA ASP A 93 13.73 -2.33 -18.93
C ASP A 93 13.98 -2.31 -17.40
N LYS A 94 13.05 -1.73 -16.64
CA LYS A 94 13.10 -1.64 -15.18
C LYS A 94 11.86 -2.28 -14.53
N VAL A 95 11.98 -2.62 -13.25
CA VAL A 95 10.82 -2.93 -12.41
C VAL A 95 9.95 -1.67 -12.30
N VAL A 96 8.63 -1.83 -12.35
CA VAL A 96 7.69 -0.71 -12.21
C VAL A 96 7.75 -0.14 -10.81
N GLU A 97 7.72 1.19 -10.71
CA GLU A 97 7.61 1.88 -9.42
C GLU A 97 6.29 1.53 -8.72
N GLY A 98 6.27 1.75 -7.40
CA GLY A 98 5.17 1.37 -6.52
C GLY A 98 5.53 0.19 -5.62
N ALA A 99 4.51 -0.45 -5.07
CA ALA A 99 4.69 -1.49 -4.07
C ALA A 99 3.72 -2.65 -4.28
N THR A 100 4.11 -3.81 -3.78
CA THR A 100 3.35 -5.06 -3.80
C THR A 100 2.92 -5.39 -2.37
N LYS A 101 1.63 -5.70 -2.20
CA LYS A 101 1.12 -6.25 -0.95
C LYS A 101 1.60 -7.69 -0.80
N VAL A 102 2.32 -7.96 0.29
CA VAL A 102 2.75 -9.29 0.71
C VAL A 102 2.09 -9.57 2.06
N ASP A 103 1.00 -10.32 2.02
CA ASP A 103 0.18 -10.65 3.20
C ASP A 103 -0.28 -9.37 3.94
N ALA A 104 0.11 -9.12 5.19
CA ALA A 104 -0.24 -7.89 5.91
C ALA A 104 0.64 -6.67 5.56
N TYR A 105 1.73 -6.86 4.81
CA TYR A 105 2.74 -5.83 4.56
C TYR A 105 2.73 -5.32 3.13
N VAL A 106 3.33 -4.15 2.92
CA VAL A 106 3.51 -3.52 1.60
C VAL A 106 5.01 -3.33 1.37
N VAL A 107 5.53 -3.89 0.28
CA VAL A 107 6.96 -3.92 -0.04
C VAL A 107 7.18 -3.26 -1.38
N ASN A 108 8.18 -2.38 -1.49
CA ASN A 108 8.51 -1.74 -2.75
C ASN A 108 8.78 -2.79 -3.84
N ASN A 109 8.33 -2.51 -5.07
CA ASN A 109 8.39 -3.49 -6.15
C ASN A 109 9.84 -3.89 -6.51
N ASP A 110 10.80 -2.99 -6.36
CA ASP A 110 12.22 -3.25 -6.60
C ASP A 110 12.85 -4.16 -5.53
N GLU A 111 12.25 -4.24 -4.34
CA GLU A 111 12.71 -5.05 -3.21
C GLU A 111 11.90 -6.36 -3.04
N VAL A 112 10.69 -6.44 -3.62
CA VAL A 112 9.73 -7.52 -3.35
C VAL A 112 10.30 -8.91 -3.57
N LYS A 113 11.14 -9.09 -4.59
CA LYS A 113 11.77 -10.39 -4.86
C LYS A 113 12.69 -10.81 -3.72
N ALA A 114 13.59 -9.92 -3.30
CA ALA A 114 14.53 -10.19 -2.22
C ALA A 114 13.80 -10.41 -0.90
N TYR A 115 12.75 -9.63 -0.65
CA TYR A 115 11.89 -9.78 0.51
C TYR A 115 11.25 -11.17 0.58
N ILE A 116 10.59 -11.62 -0.50
CA ILE A 116 9.96 -12.95 -0.55
C ILE A 116 11.00 -14.07 -0.39
N GLU A 117 12.14 -13.97 -1.07
CA GLU A 117 13.20 -14.98 -1.00
C GLU A 117 13.76 -15.11 0.43
N ALA A 118 14.03 -13.99 1.11
CA ALA A 118 14.50 -13.97 2.49
C ALA A 118 13.44 -14.52 3.47
N ARG A 119 12.19 -14.03 3.35
CA ARG A 119 11.06 -14.46 4.18
C ARG A 119 10.85 -15.98 4.12
N GLU A 120 10.80 -16.52 2.90
CA GLU A 120 10.58 -17.97 2.70
C GLU A 120 11.83 -18.81 3.03
N ALA A 121 13.04 -18.25 2.92
CA ALA A 121 14.25 -18.93 3.39
C ALA A 121 14.29 -19.03 4.92
N ASN A 122 13.98 -17.95 5.64
CA ASN A 122 13.94 -17.94 7.10
C ASN A 122 12.83 -18.84 7.64
N PHE A 123 11.63 -18.82 7.02
CA PHE A 123 10.56 -19.73 7.40
C PHE A 123 10.96 -21.20 7.25
N ARG A 124 11.59 -21.58 6.13
CA ARG A 124 12.06 -22.96 5.91
C ARG A 124 13.11 -23.37 6.93
N LYS A 125 14.10 -22.51 7.21
CA LYS A 125 15.11 -22.76 8.25
C LYS A 125 14.46 -22.99 9.62
N ALA A 126 13.52 -22.12 10.00
CA ALA A 126 12.81 -22.22 11.27
C ALA A 126 12.03 -23.53 11.38
N LYS A 127 11.29 -23.86 10.32
CA LYS A 127 10.50 -25.08 10.24
C LYS A 127 11.39 -26.33 10.35
N ASP A 128 12.45 -26.41 9.56
CA ASP A 128 13.37 -27.55 9.55
C ASP A 128 14.01 -27.77 10.94
N PHE A 129 14.42 -26.68 11.60
CA PHE A 129 15.01 -26.73 12.94
C PHE A 129 14.02 -27.25 14.01
N LEU A 130 12.79 -26.74 14.01
CA LEU A 130 11.73 -27.15 14.95
C LEU A 130 11.29 -28.60 14.73
N GLU A 131 11.04 -28.99 13.48
CA GLU A 131 10.62 -30.36 13.14
C GLU A 131 11.72 -31.40 13.44
N GLY A 132 12.99 -31.01 13.23
CA GLY A 132 14.16 -31.79 13.63
C GLY A 132 14.32 -31.93 15.14
N SER A 133 13.78 -30.97 15.90
CA SER A 133 13.80 -30.93 17.38
C SER A 133 12.57 -31.59 18.02
N GLY A 134 11.73 -32.28 17.23
CA GLY A 134 10.59 -33.07 17.72
C GLY A 134 9.27 -32.31 17.82
N TYR A 135 9.18 -31.13 17.22
CA TYR A 135 7.95 -30.35 17.11
C TYR A 135 7.22 -30.63 15.79
N GLU A 136 5.97 -30.18 15.72
CA GLU A 136 5.22 -29.95 14.49
C GLU A 136 5.06 -28.44 14.31
N VAL A 137 5.12 -27.96 13.07
CA VAL A 137 5.08 -26.52 12.74
C VAL A 137 3.95 -26.24 11.76
N ASP A 138 3.16 -25.22 12.06
CA ASP A 138 2.13 -24.68 11.18
C ASP A 138 2.43 -23.23 10.79
N ARG A 139 1.96 -22.84 9.61
CA ARG A 139 1.97 -21.47 9.13
C ARG A 139 0.53 -21.00 9.05
N SER A 140 0.14 -20.16 9.99
CA SER A 140 -1.26 -19.80 10.22
C SER A 140 -1.51 -18.32 9.90
N PHE A 141 -2.79 -17.91 9.91
CA PHE A 141 -3.25 -16.52 9.80
C PHE A 141 -3.01 -15.80 8.47
N PHE A 142 -2.82 -16.54 7.37
CA PHE A 142 -2.74 -15.94 6.04
C PHE A 142 -3.95 -15.05 5.73
N GLY A 143 -3.68 -13.80 5.36
CA GLY A 143 -4.70 -12.79 5.05
C GLY A 143 -5.36 -12.15 6.27
N SER A 144 -4.83 -12.37 7.48
CA SER A 144 -5.26 -11.64 8.67
C SER A 144 -4.75 -10.19 8.67
N GLU A 145 -5.24 -9.37 9.60
CA GLU A 145 -4.79 -7.98 9.78
C GLU A 145 -3.32 -7.90 10.19
N ASP A 146 -2.88 -8.81 11.05
CA ASP A 146 -1.52 -8.85 11.59
C ASP A 146 -0.56 -9.73 10.76
N GLY A 147 -1.10 -10.46 9.78
CA GLY A 147 -0.36 -11.32 8.88
C GLY A 147 -0.08 -12.73 9.41
N GLU A 148 0.70 -13.48 8.65
CA GLU A 148 1.04 -14.87 8.93
C GLU A 148 1.95 -15.02 10.15
N ALA A 149 1.79 -16.12 10.87
CA ALA A 149 2.67 -16.49 11.99
C ALA A 149 3.11 -17.95 11.94
N ILE A 150 4.25 -18.22 12.58
CA ILE A 150 4.73 -19.57 12.86
C ILE A 150 4.12 -20.02 14.17
N LEU A 151 3.36 -21.12 14.12
CA LEU A 151 2.90 -21.85 15.29
C LEU A 151 3.67 -23.16 15.40
N TYR A 152 3.89 -23.64 16.62
CA TYR A 152 4.52 -24.92 16.87
C TYR A 152 3.82 -25.68 18.00
N ARG A 153 3.96 -27.01 18.00
CA ARG A 153 3.52 -27.87 19.09
C ARG A 153 4.44 -29.06 19.27
N ILE A 154 4.44 -29.67 20.45
CA ILE A 154 5.13 -30.93 20.66
C ILE A 154 4.44 -32.02 19.84
N ARG A 155 5.20 -32.85 19.13
CA ARG A 155 4.62 -33.91 18.30
C ARG A 155 3.73 -34.84 19.14
N GLY A 156 2.48 -34.99 18.71
CA GLY A 156 1.48 -35.81 19.42
C GLY A 156 0.72 -35.10 20.54
N THR A 157 0.93 -33.79 20.77
CA THR A 157 0.09 -32.97 21.65
C THR A 157 -0.93 -32.16 20.86
N GLU A 158 -1.94 -31.61 21.54
CA GLU A 158 -2.99 -30.81 20.89
C GLU A 158 -2.70 -29.31 20.92
N ASP A 159 -1.98 -28.83 21.94
CA ASP A 159 -1.77 -27.40 22.20
C ASP A 159 -0.74 -26.79 21.24
N TRP A 160 -1.17 -25.75 20.51
CA TRP A 160 -0.31 -24.93 19.66
C TRP A 160 0.19 -23.70 20.41
N HIS A 161 1.45 -23.36 20.17
CA HIS A 161 2.13 -22.21 20.73
C HIS A 161 2.53 -21.26 19.62
N PHE A 162 2.35 -19.96 19.86
CA PHE A 162 2.84 -18.92 18.97
C PHE A 162 4.34 -18.75 19.14
N LEU A 163 5.07 -18.73 18.02
CA LEU A 163 6.50 -18.41 18.02
C LEU A 163 6.72 -16.94 17.62
N CYS A 164 6.38 -16.60 16.38
CA CYS A 164 6.58 -15.26 15.83
C CYS A 164 5.75 -15.02 14.58
N GLN A 165 5.58 -13.75 14.21
CA GLN A 165 5.02 -13.35 12.92
C GLN A 165 6.07 -13.46 11.81
N LEU A 166 5.63 -13.66 10.57
CA LEU A 166 6.49 -13.57 9.37
C LEU A 166 6.52 -12.12 8.86
N ASP A 167 6.81 -11.20 9.78
CA ASP A 167 6.87 -9.76 9.57
C ASP A 167 8.24 -9.31 9.03
N PRO A 168 8.43 -8.02 8.68
CA PRO A 168 9.72 -7.52 8.23
C PRO A 168 10.88 -7.76 9.23
N SER A 169 10.63 -7.77 10.54
CA SER A 169 11.66 -8.00 11.55
C SER A 169 12.19 -9.45 11.51
N PHE A 170 11.34 -10.43 11.17
CA PHE A 170 11.75 -11.82 10.99
C PHE A 170 12.75 -12.01 9.84
N LEU A 171 12.76 -11.11 8.85
CA LEU A 171 13.74 -11.14 7.76
C LEU A 171 15.13 -10.66 8.20
N GLU A 172 15.22 -9.82 9.23
CA GLU A 172 16.47 -9.25 9.74
C GLU A 172 17.26 -10.24 10.63
N ILE A 173 16.65 -11.39 10.95
CA ILE A 173 17.27 -12.42 11.79
C ILE A 173 18.35 -13.18 10.99
N GLU A 174 19.62 -12.95 11.34
CA GLU A 174 20.76 -13.65 10.74
C GLU A 174 20.86 -15.11 11.21
N ASP A 175 20.77 -15.35 12.53
CA ASP A 175 20.77 -16.67 13.16
C ASP A 175 19.35 -17.09 13.58
N VAL A 176 18.62 -17.64 12.61
CA VAL A 176 17.24 -18.11 12.81
C VAL A 176 17.17 -19.22 13.87
N GLU A 177 18.14 -20.13 13.94
CA GLU A 177 18.11 -21.22 14.94
C GLU A 177 18.39 -20.70 16.35
N GLY A 178 19.32 -19.76 16.50
CA GLY A 178 19.61 -19.08 17.76
C GLY A 178 18.38 -18.34 18.28
N TYR A 179 17.74 -17.55 17.41
CA TYR A 179 16.49 -16.85 17.74
C TYR A 179 15.40 -17.79 18.25
N ILE A 180 15.19 -18.93 17.58
CA ILE A 180 14.14 -19.88 17.99
C ILE A 180 14.44 -20.47 19.36
N LYS A 181 15.70 -20.82 19.65
CA LYS A 181 16.10 -21.34 20.96
C LYS A 181 15.80 -20.33 22.05
N GLU A 182 16.20 -19.07 21.84
CA GLU A 182 15.95 -17.98 22.80
C GLU A 182 14.45 -17.77 23.01
N ALA A 183 13.67 -17.66 21.93
CA ALA A 183 12.21 -17.47 22.00
C ALA A 183 11.51 -18.62 22.75
N MET A 184 11.98 -19.87 22.58
CA MET A 184 11.40 -21.03 23.26
C MET A 184 11.83 -21.15 24.72
N GLU A 185 13.01 -20.65 25.10
CA GLU A 185 13.45 -20.59 26.50
C GLU A 185 12.67 -19.55 27.31
N GLU A 186 12.31 -18.41 26.70
CA GLU A 186 11.49 -17.37 27.35
C GLU A 186 10.03 -17.80 27.61
N MET A 187 9.57 -18.86 26.94
CA MET A 187 8.20 -19.39 27.06
C MET A 187 8.04 -20.52 28.07
N GLN A 188 9.12 -20.95 28.76
CA GLN A 188 9.11 -21.96 29.84
C GLN A 188 8.89 -21.34 31.22
#